data_AF-A0A4C1V373-F1
#
_entry.id   AF-A0A4C1V373-F1
#
_cell.length_a   1.000
_cell.length_b   1.000
_cell.length_c   1.000
_cell.angle_alpha   90.00
_cell.angle_beta   90.00
_cell.angle_gamma   90.00
#
_symmetry.space_group_name_H-M   'P 1'
#
loop_
_entity.id
_entity.type
_entity.pdbx_description
1 polymer ?
#
loop_
_entity_poly.entity_id
_entity_poly.type
_entity_poly.pdbx_seq_one_letter_code
_entity_poly.pdbx_strand_id
1 'polypeptide(L)'
;MEVREAGDGTPTPESVKVPSKKYSWAEVRHAVNVLRKELSSLSSMVPMSISFRKLNNGKNRIYFLRTPQNGWEITLLYTDITSTVHPNNDVLEWKPLMESNVSLGETSGKWSREEQLLCERQRVAAWGIASYELHPKTGRVLFPCASSLFVVAGDDEPMWQSPPLVARVLPTGGGAPLTPAMCPRAPSLVAHTARGDIWLAGGGARRPVRLTYACRGHAPDRLTEDPRQAGVPCYVTQEEFSRYTGFWWQPKSDDDMFRIVYEEVDESEVKIFSFPSSQSHSGEVEEFRFPRAGSPNAESILRLVTFKLRQISPATVVDCYREGSEDSTNNFQTVGQNEPEIIFKQKVDKAVQAFVTHSFRSKAVQTRIKQ
;
A
#
# COMPACT_ATOMS: atom_id res chain seq x y z
N MET A 1 -39.75 4.10 68.08
CA MET A 1 -41.05 4.78 68.17
C MET A 1 -41.84 4.44 66.92
N GLU A 2 -43.14 4.29 67.08
CA GLU A 2 -44.13 3.67 66.20
C GLU A 2 -44.21 4.18 64.74
N VAL A 3 -44.41 3.19 63.85
CA VAL A 3 -45.40 3.03 62.75
C VAL A 3 -46.32 4.21 62.39
N ARG A 4 -46.40 4.54 61.07
CA ARG A 4 -47.60 4.52 60.16
C ARG A 4 -47.31 5.30 58.86
N GLU A 5 -47.27 4.62 57.69
CA GLU A 5 -48.35 4.47 56.66
C GLU A 5 -48.66 5.78 55.90
N ALA A 6 -49.01 5.86 54.62
CA ALA A 6 -48.97 5.00 53.42
C ALA A 6 -49.22 5.99 52.25
N GLY A 7 -48.59 5.79 51.09
CA GLY A 7 -48.75 6.67 49.93
C GLY A 7 -48.71 5.87 48.64
N ASP A 8 -49.90 5.51 48.20
CA ASP A 8 -50.33 4.91 46.93
C ASP A 8 -49.29 4.91 45.79
N GLY A 9 -48.71 3.74 45.53
CA GLY A 9 -47.85 3.49 44.38
C GLY A 9 -48.47 2.38 43.54
N THR A 10 -49.19 2.77 42.48
CA THR A 10 -49.65 1.88 41.41
C THR A 10 -48.57 0.86 41.02
N PRO A 11 -48.87 -0.45 40.90
CA PRO A 11 -47.89 -1.41 40.45
C PRO A 11 -47.56 -1.09 38.98
N THR A 12 -46.32 -0.66 38.75
CA THR A 12 -45.72 -0.68 37.41
C THR A 12 -45.91 -2.07 36.81
N PRO A 13 -46.44 -2.22 35.59
CA PRO A 13 -46.60 -3.54 34.99
C PRO A 13 -45.23 -4.19 34.93
N GLU A 14 -45.12 -5.36 35.57
CA GLU A 14 -43.94 -6.21 35.53
C GLU A 14 -43.47 -6.32 34.08
N SER A 15 -42.24 -5.88 33.80
CA SER A 15 -41.64 -6.08 32.50
C SER A 15 -41.56 -7.58 32.26
N VAL A 16 -42.51 -8.13 31.50
CA VAL A 16 -42.52 -9.52 31.07
C VAL A 16 -41.22 -9.73 30.30
N LYS A 17 -40.21 -10.34 30.93
CA LYS A 17 -39.01 -10.81 30.24
C LYS A 17 -39.48 -11.88 29.27
N VAL A 18 -39.61 -11.51 27.99
CA VAL A 18 -39.87 -12.45 26.90
C VAL A 18 -38.84 -13.58 27.04
N PRO A 19 -39.24 -14.85 27.20
CA PRO A 19 -38.30 -15.93 27.37
C PRO A 19 -37.39 -15.96 26.13
N SER A 20 -36.08 -15.81 26.35
CA SER A 20 -35.09 -15.85 25.28
C SER A 20 -35.16 -17.22 24.63
N LYS A 21 -35.68 -17.28 23.40
CA LYS A 21 -35.75 -18.51 22.60
C LYS A 21 -34.34 -19.10 22.51
N LYS A 22 -34.16 -20.31 23.05
CA LYS A 22 -32.89 -21.02 23.00
C LYS A 22 -32.78 -21.69 21.63
N TYR A 23 -31.71 -21.40 20.92
CA TYR A 23 -31.40 -22.00 19.63
C TYR A 23 -30.28 -23.02 19.79
N SER A 24 -30.36 -24.12 19.06
CA SER A 24 -29.24 -25.04 18.87
C SER A 24 -28.14 -24.41 18.03
N TRP A 25 -26.92 -24.94 18.13
CA TRP A 25 -25.79 -24.50 17.30
C TRP A 25 -26.10 -24.61 15.79
N ALA A 26 -26.82 -25.66 15.37
CA ALA A 26 -27.20 -25.87 13.99
C ALA A 26 -28.16 -24.78 13.48
N GLU A 27 -29.15 -24.39 14.28
CA GLU A 27 -30.09 -23.32 13.96
C GLU A 27 -29.38 -21.96 13.85
N VAL A 28 -28.47 -21.65 14.78
CA VAL A 28 -27.67 -20.42 14.73
C VAL A 28 -26.78 -20.41 13.47
N ARG A 29 -26.07 -21.51 13.19
CA ARG A 29 -25.22 -21.63 12.00
C ARG A 29 -26.04 -21.46 10.71
N HIS A 30 -27.22 -22.06 10.64
CA HIS A 30 -28.11 -21.93 9.49
C HIS A 30 -28.59 -20.48 9.32
N ALA A 31 -29.07 -19.85 10.38
CA ALA A 31 -29.53 -18.46 10.35
C ALA A 31 -28.41 -17.49 9.90
N VAL A 32 -27.19 -17.65 10.43
CA VAL A 32 -26.03 -16.84 10.02
C VAL A 32 -25.68 -17.07 8.54
N ASN A 33 -25.78 -18.31 8.04
CA ASN A 33 -25.52 -18.59 6.64
C ASN A 33 -26.55 -17.97 5.70
N VAL A 34 -27.84 -18.00 6.06
CA VAL A 34 -28.90 -17.35 5.29
C VAL A 34 -28.68 -15.84 5.26
N LEU A 35 -28.45 -15.23 6.43
CA LEU A 35 -28.18 -13.80 6.55
C LEU A 35 -26.96 -13.36 5.75
N ARG A 36 -25.86 -14.14 5.77
CA ARG A 36 -24.67 -13.86 4.96
C ARG A 36 -24.95 -13.92 3.47
N LYS A 37 -25.78 -14.85 3.00
CA LYS A 37 -26.17 -14.93 1.58
C LYS A 37 -26.97 -13.69 1.17
N GLU A 38 -27.95 -13.29 1.98
CA GLU A 38 -28.76 -12.09 1.72
C GLU A 38 -27.91 -10.82 1.68
N LEU A 39 -26.99 -10.66 2.65
CA LEU A 39 -26.13 -9.48 2.77
C LEU A 39 -24.92 -9.49 1.83
N SER A 40 -24.60 -10.62 1.19
CA SER A 40 -23.39 -10.76 0.34
C SER A 40 -23.33 -9.71 -0.78
N SER A 41 -24.48 -9.39 -1.38
CA SER A 41 -24.60 -8.41 -2.46
C SER A 41 -24.38 -6.96 -2.02
N LEU A 42 -24.56 -6.65 -0.73
CA LEU A 42 -24.37 -5.28 -0.21
C LEU A 42 -22.90 -4.94 0.03
N SER A 43 -22.05 -5.95 0.25
CA SER A 43 -20.65 -5.73 0.63
C SER A 43 -19.73 -5.30 -0.53
N SER A 44 -20.12 -5.51 -1.80
CA SER A 44 -19.24 -5.35 -2.97
C SER A 44 -19.53 -4.10 -3.83
N MET A 45 -20.38 -3.19 -3.34
CA MET A 45 -21.03 -2.19 -4.20
C MET A 45 -20.39 -0.80 -4.18
N VAL A 46 -19.45 -0.51 -3.27
CA VAL A 46 -18.92 0.85 -3.10
C VAL A 46 -17.58 1.00 -3.84
N PRO A 47 -17.49 1.89 -4.85
CA PRO A 47 -16.22 2.26 -5.46
C PRO A 47 -15.24 2.83 -4.44
N MET A 48 -13.98 2.43 -4.52
CA MET A 48 -12.90 2.95 -3.68
C MET A 48 -11.77 3.54 -4.54
N SER A 49 -10.89 4.32 -3.92
CA SER A 49 -9.71 4.92 -4.58
C SER A 49 -10.09 5.66 -5.87
N ILE A 50 -10.96 6.66 -5.75
CA ILE A 50 -11.53 7.37 -6.90
C ILE A 50 -10.55 8.46 -7.38
N SER A 51 -10.19 8.44 -8.67
CA SER A 51 -9.37 9.47 -9.32
C SER A 51 -10.06 10.07 -10.53
N PHE A 52 -9.84 11.35 -10.78
CA PHE A 52 -10.42 12.08 -11.90
C PHE A 52 -9.31 12.54 -12.85
N ARG A 53 -9.53 12.38 -14.16
CA ARG A 53 -8.61 12.88 -15.18
C ARG A 53 -9.38 13.43 -16.37
N LYS A 54 -8.98 14.62 -16.82
CA LYS A 54 -9.49 15.21 -18.07
C LYS A 54 -8.72 14.62 -19.24
N LEU A 55 -9.43 14.03 -20.19
CA LEU A 55 -8.86 13.45 -21.40
C LEU A 55 -8.72 14.51 -22.50
N ASN A 56 -7.86 14.23 -23.48
CA ASN A 56 -7.63 15.11 -24.64
C ASN A 56 -8.88 15.33 -25.49
N ASN A 57 -9.82 14.38 -25.48
CA ASN A 57 -11.12 14.48 -26.16
C ASN A 57 -12.15 15.34 -25.40
N GLY A 58 -11.76 16.00 -24.31
CA GLY A 58 -12.62 16.87 -23.51
C GLY A 58 -13.49 16.16 -22.48
N LYS A 59 -13.52 14.82 -22.46
CA LYS A 59 -14.27 14.05 -21.45
C LYS A 59 -13.52 14.02 -20.11
N ASN A 60 -14.27 13.93 -19.02
CA ASN A 60 -13.70 13.65 -17.70
C ASN A 60 -13.85 12.17 -17.40
N ARG A 61 -12.73 11.46 -17.25
CA ARG A 61 -12.71 10.05 -16.87
C ARG A 61 -12.55 9.91 -15.36
N ILE A 62 -13.38 9.07 -14.76
CA ILE A 62 -13.27 8.64 -13.37
C ILE A 62 -12.67 7.23 -13.36
N TYR A 63 -11.62 7.02 -12.59
CA TYR A 63 -11.00 5.73 -12.31
C TYR A 63 -11.31 5.31 -10.89
N PHE A 64 -11.60 4.04 -10.65
CA PHE A 64 -11.93 3.55 -9.32
C PHE A 64 -11.74 2.04 -9.22
N LEU A 65 -11.43 1.58 -8.01
CA LEU A 65 -11.32 0.17 -7.68
C LEU A 65 -12.66 -0.37 -7.22
N ARG A 66 -13.01 -1.58 -7.69
CA ARG A 66 -14.22 -2.29 -7.26
C ARG A 66 -14.15 -3.77 -7.63
N THR A 67 -14.82 -4.61 -6.86
CA THR A 67 -15.15 -5.98 -7.24
C THR A 67 -16.27 -6.00 -8.32
N PRO A 68 -16.05 -6.62 -9.49
CA PRO A 68 -17.10 -6.80 -10.51
C PRO A 68 -18.27 -7.64 -10.00
N GLN A 69 -19.47 -7.50 -10.60
CA GLN A 69 -20.67 -8.22 -10.14
C GLN A 69 -20.53 -9.75 -10.13
N ASN A 70 -19.78 -10.31 -11.08
CA ASN A 70 -19.54 -11.75 -11.19
C ASN A 70 -18.10 -12.14 -10.82
N GLY A 71 -17.34 -11.21 -10.23
CA GLY A 71 -15.94 -11.40 -9.85
C GLY A 71 -15.76 -11.42 -8.33
N TRP A 72 -14.62 -11.93 -7.89
CA TRP A 72 -14.24 -11.95 -6.46
C TRP A 72 -13.06 -11.01 -6.18
N GLU A 73 -12.35 -10.61 -7.23
CA GLU A 73 -11.17 -9.76 -7.15
C GLU A 73 -11.52 -8.30 -7.44
N ILE A 74 -10.99 -7.39 -6.62
CA ILE A 74 -11.00 -5.96 -6.89
C ILE A 74 -10.15 -5.71 -8.13
N THR A 75 -10.74 -5.01 -9.10
CA THR A 75 -10.05 -4.56 -10.31
C THR A 75 -10.25 -3.07 -10.53
N LEU A 76 -9.48 -2.51 -11.46
CA LEU A 76 -9.57 -1.10 -11.83
C LEU A 76 -10.58 -0.91 -12.96
N LEU A 77 -11.61 -0.11 -12.66
CA LEU A 77 -12.67 0.26 -13.57
C LEU A 77 -12.57 1.75 -13.90
N TYR A 78 -13.24 2.14 -14.98
CA TYR A 78 -13.42 3.55 -15.31
C TYR A 78 -14.83 3.85 -15.83
N THR A 79 -15.21 5.12 -15.78
CA THR A 79 -16.38 5.64 -16.48
C THR A 79 -16.11 7.05 -17.00
N ASP A 80 -16.71 7.41 -18.13
CA ASP A 80 -16.53 8.70 -18.77
C ASP A 80 -17.75 9.58 -18.53
N ILE A 81 -17.53 10.77 -17.96
CA ILE A 81 -18.55 11.80 -17.83
C ILE A 81 -18.48 12.68 -19.07
N THR A 82 -19.61 12.79 -19.76
CA THR A 82 -19.85 13.82 -20.76
C THR A 82 -20.55 15.00 -20.09
N SER A 83 -20.14 16.23 -20.42
CA SER A 83 -20.78 17.43 -19.88
C SER A 83 -22.15 17.59 -20.54
N THR A 84 -23.20 17.04 -19.94
CA THR A 84 -24.58 17.24 -20.40
C THR A 84 -25.15 18.52 -19.77
N VAL A 85 -25.86 19.33 -20.57
CA VAL A 85 -26.49 20.58 -20.10
C VAL A 85 -27.71 20.31 -19.21
N HIS A 86 -28.27 19.09 -19.26
CA HIS A 86 -29.43 18.68 -18.48
C HIS A 86 -29.05 17.66 -17.39
N PRO A 87 -29.62 17.78 -16.19
CA PRO A 87 -29.52 16.74 -15.17
C PRO A 87 -30.26 15.50 -15.67
N ASN A 88 -29.52 14.46 -16.03
CA ASN A 88 -30.10 13.16 -16.35
C ASN A 88 -29.76 12.18 -15.23
N ASN A 89 -30.72 11.33 -14.84
CA ASN A 89 -30.52 10.28 -13.83
C ASN A 89 -29.88 9.03 -14.46
N ASP A 90 -29.05 9.20 -15.49
CA ASP A 90 -28.42 8.09 -16.19
C ASP A 90 -27.41 7.40 -15.27
N VAL A 91 -27.53 6.07 -15.22
CA VAL A 91 -26.55 5.23 -14.53
C VAL A 91 -25.27 5.23 -15.37
N LEU A 92 -24.18 5.70 -14.78
CA LEU A 92 -22.87 5.67 -15.43
C LEU A 92 -22.46 4.21 -15.69
N GLU A 93 -22.13 3.89 -16.94
CA GLU A 93 -21.64 2.57 -17.32
C GLU A 93 -20.21 2.38 -16.80
N TRP A 94 -19.94 1.28 -16.11
CA TRP A 94 -18.62 0.98 -15.53
C TRP A 94 -17.88 0.00 -16.42
N LYS A 95 -16.72 0.40 -16.93
CA LYS A 95 -15.94 -0.37 -17.91
C LYS A 95 -14.63 -0.84 -17.27
N PRO A 96 -14.19 -2.08 -17.54
CA PRO A 96 -12.88 -2.53 -17.10
C PRO A 96 -11.80 -1.71 -17.79
N LEU A 97 -10.82 -1.24 -17.02
CA LEU A 97 -9.66 -0.55 -17.61
C LEU A 97 -8.73 -1.53 -18.32
N MET A 98 -8.63 -2.76 -17.81
CA MET A 98 -7.67 -3.76 -18.24
C MET A 98 -8.35 -5.04 -18.73
N GLU A 99 -7.65 -5.80 -19.56
CA GLU A 99 -8.10 -7.12 -19.99
C GLU A 99 -8.15 -8.11 -18.81
N SER A 100 -9.18 -8.96 -18.80
CA SER A 100 -9.41 -9.95 -17.74
C SER A 100 -8.50 -11.18 -17.80
N ASN A 101 -7.66 -11.28 -18.83
CA ASN A 101 -6.69 -12.36 -19.05
C ASN A 101 -5.37 -12.17 -18.28
N VAL A 102 -5.19 -11.04 -17.59
CA VAL A 102 -4.05 -10.85 -16.70
C VAL A 102 -4.32 -11.75 -15.50
N SER A 103 -3.69 -12.92 -15.48
CA SER A 103 -3.61 -13.80 -14.32
C SER A 103 -2.85 -13.07 -13.21
N LEU A 104 -3.53 -12.13 -12.54
CA LEU A 104 -3.04 -11.32 -11.42
C LEU A 104 -2.68 -12.18 -10.20
N GLY A 105 -2.64 -13.52 -10.32
CA GLY A 105 -2.39 -14.47 -9.24
C GLY A 105 -1.70 -15.80 -9.64
N GLU A 106 -1.18 -15.97 -10.87
CA GLU A 106 -0.55 -17.26 -11.25
C GLU A 106 0.91 -17.42 -10.78
N THR A 107 1.57 -16.35 -10.35
CA THR A 107 2.91 -16.44 -9.76
C THR A 107 2.82 -16.71 -8.24
N SER A 108 2.43 -17.94 -7.89
CA SER A 108 2.36 -18.50 -6.54
C SER A 108 1.45 -17.72 -5.57
N GLY A 109 0.33 -18.31 -5.15
CA GLY A 109 -0.52 -17.81 -4.07
C GLY A 109 0.15 -17.69 -2.68
N LYS A 110 1.48 -17.61 -2.62
CA LYS A 110 2.27 -17.31 -1.43
C LYS A 110 2.63 -15.83 -1.44
N TRP A 111 1.78 -15.02 -0.81
CA TRP A 111 2.11 -13.63 -0.53
C TRP A 111 3.40 -13.56 0.28
N SER A 112 4.28 -12.63 -0.04
CA SER A 112 5.46 -12.43 0.79
C SER A 112 5.07 -12.04 2.21
N ARG A 113 5.88 -12.39 3.21
CA ARG A 113 5.60 -12.03 4.59
C ARG A 113 5.45 -10.52 4.79
N GLU A 114 6.31 -9.74 4.15
CA GLU A 114 6.31 -8.29 4.26
C GLU A 114 5.02 -7.67 3.67
N GLU A 115 4.50 -8.24 2.57
CA GLU A 115 3.23 -7.83 1.95
C GLU A 115 2.02 -8.19 2.82
N GLN A 116 1.99 -9.41 3.39
CA GLN A 116 0.91 -9.82 4.30
C GLN A 116 0.82 -8.87 5.51
N LEU A 117 1.95 -8.58 6.15
CA LEU A 117 2.02 -7.66 7.29
C LEU A 117 1.60 -6.23 6.90
N LEU A 118 1.94 -5.78 5.70
CA LEU A 118 1.51 -4.47 5.20
C LEU A 118 -0.01 -4.44 5.01
N CYS A 119 -0.59 -5.49 4.44
CA CYS A 119 -2.04 -5.59 4.23
C CYS A 119 -2.81 -5.66 5.56
N GLU A 120 -2.30 -6.36 6.58
CA GLU A 120 -2.86 -6.36 7.93
C GLU A 120 -2.93 -4.94 8.50
N ARG A 121 -1.82 -4.19 8.43
CA ARG A 121 -1.71 -2.81 8.96
C ARG A 121 -2.56 -1.81 8.20
N GLN A 122 -2.67 -1.98 6.88
CA GLN A 122 -3.56 -1.16 6.05
C GLN A 122 -5.03 -1.58 6.16
N ARG A 123 -5.33 -2.70 6.85
CA ARG A 123 -6.67 -3.29 6.99
C ARG A 123 -7.29 -3.65 5.64
N VAL A 124 -6.46 -4.14 4.72
CA VAL A 124 -6.86 -4.61 3.40
C VAL A 124 -7.24 -6.08 3.48
N ALA A 125 -8.53 -6.38 3.43
CA ALA A 125 -9.06 -7.74 3.51
C ALA A 125 -9.50 -8.32 2.14
N ALA A 126 -9.68 -7.46 1.15
CA ALA A 126 -10.18 -7.85 -0.17
C ALA A 126 -9.05 -8.29 -1.10
N TRP A 127 -9.38 -9.23 -1.99
CA TRP A 127 -8.46 -9.81 -2.95
C TRP A 127 -8.39 -8.95 -4.20
N GLY A 128 -7.26 -8.98 -4.92
CA GLY A 128 -7.04 -8.21 -6.14
C GLY A 128 -6.23 -6.93 -5.91
N ILE A 129 -6.56 -5.87 -6.64
CA ILE A 129 -5.82 -4.60 -6.60
C ILE A 129 -6.25 -3.79 -5.37
N ALA A 130 -5.35 -3.63 -4.40
CA ALA A 130 -5.65 -2.88 -3.16
C ALA A 130 -5.55 -1.36 -3.35
N SER A 131 -4.61 -0.91 -4.17
CA SER A 131 -4.34 0.51 -4.45
C SER A 131 -3.75 0.67 -5.84
N TYR A 132 -3.86 1.88 -6.39
CA TYR A 132 -3.17 2.26 -7.63
C TYR A 132 -2.73 3.72 -7.54
N GLU A 133 -1.76 4.07 -8.37
CA GLU A 133 -1.34 5.43 -8.62
C GLU A 133 -1.62 5.78 -10.09
N LEU A 134 -2.20 6.95 -10.33
CA LEU A 134 -2.49 7.49 -11.65
C LEU A 134 -1.65 8.74 -11.89
N HIS A 135 -0.82 8.73 -12.93
CA HIS A 135 -0.07 9.92 -13.30
C HIS A 135 -0.99 10.88 -14.09
N PRO A 136 -1.22 12.11 -13.60
CA PRO A 136 -2.29 12.97 -14.12
C PRO A 136 -2.09 13.40 -15.58
N LYS A 137 -0.84 13.68 -15.98
CA LYS A 137 -0.54 14.17 -17.34
C LYS A 137 -0.60 13.05 -18.36
N THR A 138 0.12 11.96 -18.10
CA THR A 138 0.30 10.86 -19.06
C THR A 138 -0.83 9.84 -19.00
N GLY A 139 -1.55 9.72 -17.88
CA GLY A 139 -2.57 8.67 -17.73
C GLY A 139 -2.00 7.29 -17.41
N ARG A 140 -0.69 7.19 -17.21
CA ARG A 140 -0.03 5.96 -16.79
C ARG A 140 -0.58 5.51 -15.44
N VAL A 141 -0.84 4.22 -15.30
CA VAL A 141 -1.31 3.63 -14.04
C VAL A 141 -0.27 2.64 -13.52
N LEU A 142 0.00 2.70 -12.23
CA LEU A 142 0.86 1.78 -11.49
C LEU A 142 0.07 1.15 -10.37
N PHE A 143 0.16 -0.18 -10.18
CA PHE A 143 -0.48 -0.83 -9.05
C PHE A 143 0.25 -2.12 -8.64
N PRO A 144 0.39 -2.39 -7.33
CA PRO A 144 0.85 -3.69 -6.86
C PRO A 144 -0.31 -4.71 -6.89
N CYS A 145 0.00 -5.95 -7.25
CA CYS A 145 -0.91 -7.09 -7.15
C CYS A 145 -0.12 -8.41 -7.08
N ALA A 146 -0.50 -9.32 -6.16
CA ALA A 146 0.13 -10.62 -5.95
C ALA A 146 1.67 -10.60 -5.94
N SER A 147 2.27 -9.81 -5.02
CA SER A 147 3.72 -9.65 -4.89
C SER A 147 4.45 -9.13 -6.14
N SER A 148 3.71 -8.67 -7.16
CA SER A 148 4.24 -8.12 -8.41
C SER A 148 3.78 -6.68 -8.59
N LEU A 149 4.55 -5.92 -9.38
CA LEU A 149 4.22 -4.54 -9.69
C LEU A 149 3.79 -4.45 -11.14
N PHE A 150 2.58 -3.95 -11.39
CA PHE A 150 2.01 -3.84 -12.71
C PHE A 150 1.94 -2.39 -13.17
N VAL A 151 2.14 -2.18 -14.46
CA VAL A 151 2.06 -0.88 -15.11
C VAL A 151 1.18 -0.97 -16.35
N VAL A 152 0.35 0.06 -16.53
CA VAL A 152 -0.48 0.27 -17.71
C VAL A 152 0.00 1.54 -18.40
N ALA A 153 0.23 1.44 -19.71
CA ALA A 153 0.75 2.52 -20.53
C ALA A 153 -0.17 3.75 -20.50
N GLY A 154 0.44 4.95 -20.47
CA GLY A 154 -0.26 6.22 -20.58
C GLY A 154 -0.58 6.59 -22.03
N ASP A 155 -1.43 7.59 -22.23
CA ASP A 155 -1.91 8.07 -23.54
C ASP A 155 -0.79 8.61 -24.44
N ASP A 156 0.34 8.99 -23.84
CA ASP A 156 1.53 9.51 -24.50
C ASP A 156 2.49 8.42 -25.00
N GLU A 157 2.31 7.17 -24.57
CA GLU A 157 3.15 6.06 -24.99
C GLU A 157 2.62 5.45 -26.30
N PRO A 158 3.51 5.04 -27.23
CA PRO A 158 3.13 4.52 -28.55
C PRO A 158 2.32 3.21 -28.47
N MET A 159 2.40 2.50 -27.34
CA MET A 159 1.63 1.29 -27.07
C MET A 159 0.19 1.55 -26.63
N TRP A 160 -0.18 2.80 -26.38
CA TRP A 160 -1.51 3.11 -25.90
C TRP A 160 -2.58 2.74 -26.92
N GLN A 161 -3.62 2.09 -26.43
CA GLN A 161 -4.81 1.73 -27.20
C GLN A 161 -6.04 2.18 -26.43
N SER A 162 -7.22 2.19 -27.07
CA SER A 162 -8.45 2.38 -26.30
C SER A 162 -8.66 1.19 -25.38
N PRO A 163 -9.05 1.38 -24.10
CA PRO A 163 -9.31 0.28 -23.17
C PRO A 163 -10.29 -0.77 -23.74
N PRO A 164 -10.15 -2.06 -23.36
CA PRO A 164 -9.31 -2.57 -22.28
C PRO A 164 -7.81 -2.60 -22.62
N LEU A 165 -6.97 -2.28 -21.62
CA LEU A 165 -5.52 -2.19 -21.75
C LEU A 165 -4.83 -3.44 -21.21
N VAL A 166 -3.65 -3.76 -21.74
CA VAL A 166 -2.82 -4.86 -21.24
C VAL A 166 -1.90 -4.35 -20.14
N ALA A 167 -2.07 -4.86 -18.92
CA ALA A 167 -1.15 -4.58 -17.81
C ALA A 167 0.15 -5.36 -17.99
N ARG A 168 1.29 -4.71 -17.74
CA ARG A 168 2.63 -5.31 -17.86
C ARG A 168 3.29 -5.42 -16.50
N VAL A 169 3.96 -6.53 -16.26
CA VAL A 169 4.79 -6.71 -15.05
C VAL A 169 6.05 -5.86 -15.16
N LEU A 170 6.32 -5.05 -14.15
CA LEU A 170 7.54 -4.28 -14.01
C LEU A 170 8.61 -5.12 -13.29
N PRO A 171 9.81 -5.32 -13.85
CA PRO A 171 10.86 -6.08 -13.18
C PRO A 171 11.35 -5.39 -11.89
N THR A 172 11.19 -6.05 -10.74
CA THR A 172 11.56 -5.51 -9.41
C THR A 172 12.68 -6.26 -8.70
N GLY A 173 13.30 -7.27 -9.34
CA GLY A 173 14.58 -7.86 -8.88
C GLY A 173 14.49 -8.76 -7.65
N GLY A 174 13.27 -9.11 -7.25
CA GLY A 174 12.96 -10.10 -6.23
C GLY A 174 12.62 -9.51 -4.86
N GLY A 175 11.77 -10.22 -4.11
CA GLY A 175 11.02 -9.64 -2.98
C GLY A 175 9.75 -8.93 -3.47
N ALA A 176 8.77 -8.76 -2.59
CA ALA A 176 7.56 -8.02 -2.95
C ALA A 176 7.85 -6.52 -3.00
N PRO A 177 7.48 -5.82 -4.07
CA PRO A 177 7.66 -4.38 -4.17
C PRO A 177 6.61 -3.66 -3.33
N LEU A 178 7.01 -3.21 -2.15
CA LEU A 178 6.14 -2.51 -1.21
C LEU A 178 6.11 -1.01 -1.49
N THR A 179 4.94 -0.41 -1.23
CA THR A 179 4.68 1.03 -1.32
C THR A 179 5.33 1.70 -2.55
N PRO A 180 5.05 1.18 -3.77
CA PRO A 180 5.66 1.72 -4.98
C PRO A 180 5.13 3.13 -5.27
N ALA A 181 5.97 3.98 -5.86
CA ALA A 181 5.62 5.35 -6.24
C ALA A 181 6.28 5.75 -7.56
N MET A 182 5.49 6.27 -8.50
CA MET A 182 5.98 6.83 -9.77
C MET A 182 6.74 8.13 -9.52
N CYS A 183 7.79 8.36 -10.30
CA CYS A 183 8.48 9.64 -10.31
C CYS A 183 7.58 10.72 -10.95
N PRO A 184 7.26 11.83 -10.25
CA PRO A 184 6.32 12.85 -10.75
C PRO A 184 6.75 13.54 -12.05
N ARG A 185 8.07 13.60 -12.32
CA ARG A 185 8.62 14.21 -13.55
C ARG A 185 8.88 13.22 -14.68
N ALA A 186 8.98 11.93 -14.36
CA ALA A 186 9.33 10.88 -15.30
C ALA A 186 8.56 9.60 -14.92
N PRO A 187 7.26 9.48 -15.27
CA PRO A 187 6.38 8.42 -14.78
C PRO A 187 6.79 7.01 -15.22
N SER A 188 7.73 6.88 -16.16
CA SER A 188 8.38 5.60 -16.48
C SER A 188 9.26 5.06 -15.37
N LEU A 189 9.74 5.91 -14.48
CA LEU A 189 10.61 5.57 -13.39
C LEU A 189 9.79 5.38 -12.11
N VAL A 190 10.02 4.27 -11.41
CA VAL A 190 9.27 3.88 -10.22
C VAL A 190 10.22 3.56 -9.09
N ALA A 191 10.04 4.17 -7.93
CA ALA A 191 10.72 3.75 -6.70
C ALA A 191 9.80 2.83 -5.90
N HIS A 192 10.37 1.85 -5.22
CA HIS A 192 9.66 0.97 -4.31
C HIS A 192 10.60 0.50 -3.22
N THR A 193 10.06 -0.02 -2.12
CA THR A 193 10.88 -0.68 -1.11
C THR A 193 10.81 -2.18 -1.27
N ALA A 194 11.95 -2.84 -1.12
CA ALA A 194 12.05 -4.30 -1.08
C ALA A 194 13.26 -4.68 -0.23
N ARG A 195 13.11 -5.72 0.60
CA ARG A 195 14.23 -6.25 1.42
C ARG A 195 14.88 -5.20 2.32
N GLY A 196 14.10 -4.23 2.82
CA GLY A 196 14.56 -3.19 3.74
C GLY A 196 15.28 -2.01 3.09
N ASP A 197 15.29 -1.90 1.76
CA ASP A 197 15.91 -0.77 1.05
C ASP A 197 15.04 -0.26 -0.09
N ILE A 198 15.40 0.91 -0.61
CA ILE A 198 14.75 1.56 -1.75
C ILE A 198 15.39 1.07 -3.04
N TRP A 199 14.54 0.70 -3.99
CA TRP A 199 14.89 0.22 -5.31
C TRP A 199 14.20 1.04 -6.38
N LEU A 200 14.87 1.17 -7.52
CA LEU A 200 14.43 1.87 -8.70
C LEU A 200 14.12 0.86 -9.80
N ALA A 201 12.94 0.94 -10.39
CA ALA A 201 12.51 0.08 -11.49
C ALA A 201 11.94 0.92 -12.65
N GLY A 202 11.87 0.30 -13.82
CA GLY A 202 11.35 0.94 -15.02
C GLY A 202 12.34 1.89 -15.70
N GLY A 203 11.79 2.84 -16.45
CA GLY A 203 12.57 3.78 -17.24
C GLY A 203 13.35 3.12 -18.38
N GLY A 204 13.04 1.89 -18.80
CA GLY A 204 13.84 1.14 -19.79
C GLY A 204 14.93 0.26 -19.17
N ALA A 205 15.14 0.33 -17.85
CA ALA A 205 16.05 -0.58 -17.17
C ALA A 205 15.50 -2.01 -17.18
N ARG A 206 16.27 -2.96 -17.74
CA ARG A 206 15.91 -4.39 -17.75
C ARG A 206 15.94 -5.02 -16.35
N ARG A 207 16.74 -4.47 -15.44
CA ARG A 207 16.85 -4.88 -14.04
C ARG A 207 16.69 -3.66 -13.14
N PRO A 208 16.08 -3.80 -11.96
CA PRO A 208 16.00 -2.71 -11.01
C PRO A 208 17.39 -2.37 -10.46
N VAL A 209 17.51 -1.15 -9.96
CA VAL A 209 18.72 -0.61 -9.34
C VAL A 209 18.45 -0.32 -7.88
N ARG A 210 19.26 -0.87 -6.98
CA ARG A 210 19.19 -0.57 -5.55
C ARG A 210 19.74 0.84 -5.30
N LEU A 211 19.00 1.69 -4.58
CA LEU A 211 19.39 3.06 -4.27
C LEU A 211 20.02 3.20 -2.89
N THR A 212 19.56 2.42 -1.92
CA THR A 212 20.04 2.47 -0.53
C THR A 212 20.57 1.11 -0.09
N TYR A 213 21.46 1.12 0.90
CA TYR A 213 22.15 -0.07 1.39
C TYR A 213 22.14 -0.12 2.92
N ALA A 214 21.01 0.30 3.53
CA ALA A 214 20.85 0.31 4.99
C ALA A 214 20.76 -1.12 5.54
N CYS A 215 20.07 -2.00 4.83
CA CYS A 215 19.95 -3.42 5.15
C CYS A 215 21.08 -4.20 4.45
N ARG A 216 21.80 -5.06 5.16
CA ARG A 216 22.90 -5.88 4.61
C ARG A 216 22.39 -7.13 3.89
N GLY A 217 21.16 -7.57 4.17
CA GLY A 217 20.49 -8.65 3.44
C GLY A 217 20.96 -10.05 3.83
N HIS A 218 21.48 -10.25 5.04
CA HIS A 218 21.76 -11.58 5.58
C HIS A 218 20.46 -12.32 5.94
N ALA A 219 20.42 -13.63 5.65
CA ALA A 219 19.46 -14.58 6.20
C ALA A 219 20.26 -15.65 6.99
N PRO A 220 19.79 -16.15 8.16
CA PRO A 220 18.44 -16.03 8.73
C PRO A 220 18.28 -14.99 9.86
N ASP A 221 19.35 -14.49 10.49
CA ASP A 221 19.29 -13.67 11.71
C ASP A 221 19.13 -12.15 11.44
N ARG A 222 18.19 -11.81 10.53
CA ARG A 222 17.99 -10.44 10.04
C ARG A 222 17.66 -9.45 11.15
N LEU A 223 16.87 -9.85 12.15
CA LEU A 223 16.36 -8.88 13.14
C LEU A 223 17.42 -8.47 14.16
N THR A 224 18.32 -9.36 14.57
CA THR A 224 19.35 -9.09 15.57
C THR A 224 20.56 -8.39 14.97
N GLU A 225 21.05 -8.87 13.82
CA GLU A 225 22.29 -8.39 13.21
C GLU A 225 22.09 -7.25 12.19
N ASP A 226 20.88 -7.10 11.64
CA ASP A 226 20.57 -6.16 10.56
C ASP A 226 19.29 -5.33 10.82
N PRO A 227 19.26 -4.50 11.88
CA PRO A 227 18.05 -3.81 12.35
C PRO A 227 17.73 -2.52 11.57
N ARG A 228 18.46 -2.24 10.50
CA ARG A 228 18.35 -0.97 9.75
C ARG A 228 17.58 -1.15 8.46
N GLN A 229 16.72 -0.18 8.17
CA GLN A 229 15.91 -0.17 6.96
C GLN A 229 15.83 1.25 6.39
N ALA A 230 15.75 1.36 5.07
CA ALA A 230 15.61 2.62 4.35
C ALA A 230 14.30 2.63 3.54
N GLY A 231 13.51 3.70 3.73
CA GLY A 231 12.24 3.89 3.03
C GLY A 231 11.07 3.08 3.62
N VAL A 232 11.31 2.23 4.62
CA VAL A 232 10.31 1.39 5.28
C VAL A 232 10.03 1.94 6.69
N PRO A 233 8.82 2.41 6.98
CA PRO A 233 8.48 2.90 8.31
C PRO A 233 8.49 1.78 9.36
N CYS A 234 8.84 2.09 10.61
CA CYS A 234 8.77 1.14 11.71
C CYS A 234 7.33 0.70 12.03
N TYR A 235 7.18 -0.39 12.78
CA TYR A 235 5.86 -0.96 13.14
C TYR A 235 4.87 0.07 13.68
N VAL A 236 5.27 0.85 14.70
CA VAL A 236 4.41 1.85 15.35
C VAL A 236 3.94 2.91 14.36
N THR A 237 4.80 3.32 13.44
CA THR A 237 4.44 4.32 12.43
C THR A 237 3.32 3.81 11.50
N GLN A 238 3.37 2.53 11.14
CA GLN A 238 2.34 1.91 10.31
C GLN A 238 1.04 1.72 11.11
N GLU A 239 1.12 1.14 12.31
CA GLU A 239 -0.05 0.76 13.11
C GLU A 239 -0.78 1.97 13.72
N GLU A 240 -0.04 2.89 14.33
CA GLU A 240 -0.62 3.97 15.15
C GLU A 240 -0.81 5.28 14.36
N PHE A 241 0.02 5.53 13.35
CA PHE A 241 0.01 6.78 12.58
C PHE A 241 -0.51 6.64 11.16
N SER A 242 -0.88 5.41 10.73
CA SER A 242 -1.37 5.13 9.37
C SER A 242 -0.42 5.63 8.27
N ARG A 243 0.89 5.66 8.54
CA ARG A 243 1.92 6.04 7.57
C ARG A 243 2.67 4.79 7.11
N TYR A 244 2.39 4.40 5.87
CA TYR A 244 2.93 3.17 5.29
C TYR A 244 4.14 3.40 4.37
N THR A 245 4.35 4.63 3.90
CA THR A 245 5.54 5.02 3.11
C THR A 245 6.59 5.71 3.97
N GLY A 246 7.86 5.38 3.72
CA GLY A 246 9.03 6.03 4.32
C GLY A 246 9.89 6.74 3.29
N PHE A 247 9.46 6.92 2.04
CA PHE A 247 10.20 7.68 1.04
C PHE A 247 9.29 8.55 0.18
N TRP A 248 9.84 9.64 -0.35
CA TRP A 248 9.12 10.66 -1.10
C TRP A 248 9.99 11.23 -2.23
N TRP A 249 9.48 11.14 -3.45
CA TRP A 249 10.10 11.75 -4.63
C TRP A 249 10.12 13.27 -4.52
N GLN A 250 11.22 13.88 -4.99
CA GLN A 250 11.22 15.31 -5.30
C GLN A 250 10.19 15.59 -6.42
N PRO A 251 9.17 16.43 -6.19
CA PRO A 251 8.08 16.62 -7.14
C PRO A 251 8.46 17.48 -8.35
N LYS A 252 9.37 18.44 -8.16
CA LYS A 252 9.87 19.36 -9.20
C LYS A 252 11.37 19.51 -9.04
N SER A 253 12.09 19.49 -10.15
CA SER A 253 13.52 19.79 -10.19
C SER A 253 13.81 20.68 -11.40
N ASP A 254 14.76 21.59 -11.23
CA ASP A 254 15.24 22.49 -12.30
C ASP A 254 16.54 21.97 -12.95
N ASP A 255 17.02 20.81 -12.48
CA ASP A 255 18.22 20.14 -12.98
C ASP A 255 17.92 18.69 -13.42
N ASP A 256 18.92 18.05 -14.02
CA ASP A 256 18.82 16.65 -14.47
C ASP A 256 18.93 15.62 -13.33
N MET A 257 19.00 16.07 -12.07
CA MET A 257 19.12 15.18 -10.91
C MET A 257 17.75 14.62 -10.52
N PHE A 258 17.75 13.39 -10.05
CA PHE A 258 16.63 12.79 -9.34
C PHE A 258 16.95 12.76 -7.87
N ARG A 259 15.95 13.05 -7.03
CA ARG A 259 16.11 13.02 -5.59
C ARG A 259 14.93 12.34 -4.92
N ILE A 260 15.23 11.58 -3.89
CA ILE A 260 14.25 10.94 -3.01
C ILE A 260 14.66 11.27 -1.57
N VAL A 261 13.78 11.93 -0.84
CA VAL A 261 13.88 11.99 0.61
C VAL A 261 13.38 10.67 1.16
N TYR A 262 14.10 10.10 2.12
CA TYR A 262 13.65 8.88 2.77
C TYR A 262 14.00 8.87 4.25
N GLU A 263 13.22 8.10 4.99
CA GLU A 263 13.46 7.75 6.37
C GLU A 263 14.34 6.51 6.44
N GLU A 264 15.49 6.63 7.09
CA GLU A 264 16.28 5.51 7.57
C GLU A 264 15.90 5.23 9.02
N VAL A 265 15.43 4.01 9.27
CA VAL A 265 14.99 3.52 10.58
C VAL A 265 16.06 2.58 11.13
N ASP A 266 16.45 2.81 12.38
CA ASP A 266 17.32 1.92 13.16
C ASP A 266 16.53 1.35 14.35
N GLU A 267 16.25 0.04 14.31
CA GLU A 267 15.53 -0.68 15.35
C GLU A 267 16.46 -1.38 16.36
N SER A 268 17.76 -1.07 16.40
CA SER A 268 18.75 -1.73 17.29
C SER A 268 18.30 -1.80 18.75
N GLU A 269 17.76 -0.70 19.29
CA GLU A 269 17.33 -0.57 20.69
C GLU A 269 15.89 -1.08 20.94
N VAL A 270 15.15 -1.44 19.89
CA VAL A 270 13.78 -1.95 20.00
C VAL A 270 13.81 -3.42 20.37
N LYS A 271 13.11 -3.81 21.43
CA LYS A 271 13.10 -5.21 21.88
C LYS A 271 12.47 -6.15 20.84
N ILE A 272 13.04 -7.35 20.72
CA ILE A 272 12.49 -8.43 19.88
C ILE A 272 11.53 -9.27 20.73
N PHE A 273 10.38 -9.59 20.16
CA PHE A 273 9.39 -10.49 20.72
C PHE A 273 9.05 -11.60 19.74
N SER A 274 8.86 -12.80 20.26
CA SER A 274 8.58 -13.99 19.46
C SER A 274 7.12 -14.42 19.65
N PHE A 275 6.39 -14.64 18.55
CA PHE A 275 4.98 -14.99 18.51
C PHE A 275 4.78 -16.27 17.69
N PRO A 276 3.78 -17.12 18.00
CA PRO A 276 3.49 -18.29 17.17
C PRO A 276 3.22 -17.90 15.72
N SER A 277 3.87 -18.58 14.76
CA SER A 277 3.63 -18.34 13.34
C SER A 277 2.20 -18.75 12.96
N SER A 278 1.53 -17.90 12.19
CA SER A 278 0.24 -18.23 11.56
C SER A 278 0.39 -19.06 10.28
N GLN A 279 1.61 -19.21 9.76
CA GLN A 279 1.88 -19.81 8.45
C GLN A 279 2.39 -21.24 8.53
N SER A 280 2.73 -21.73 9.73
CA SER A 280 3.27 -23.07 9.91
C SER A 280 2.43 -23.89 10.90
N HIS A 281 2.27 -25.17 10.59
CA HIS A 281 1.63 -26.14 11.50
C HIS A 281 2.65 -26.73 12.50
N SER A 282 3.93 -26.33 12.40
CA SER A 282 5.09 -26.94 13.07
C SER A 282 5.48 -26.27 14.41
N GLY A 283 4.69 -25.34 14.93
CA GLY A 283 5.05 -24.63 16.17
C GLY A 283 6.22 -23.66 16.00
N GLU A 284 6.50 -23.23 14.77
CA GLU A 284 7.51 -22.20 14.51
C GLU A 284 7.07 -20.88 15.12
N VAL A 285 8.06 -20.09 15.52
CA VAL A 285 7.87 -18.80 16.16
C VAL A 285 8.42 -17.73 15.24
N GLU A 286 7.68 -16.65 15.07
CA GLU A 286 8.06 -15.47 14.32
C GLU A 286 8.51 -14.37 15.26
N GLU A 287 9.62 -13.73 14.92
CA GLU A 287 10.18 -12.64 15.70
C GLU A 287 9.82 -11.27 15.11
N PHE A 288 9.60 -10.29 15.99
CA PHE A 288 9.29 -8.92 15.62
C PHE A 288 9.99 -7.94 16.55
N ARG A 289 10.54 -6.86 15.99
CA ARG A 289 10.89 -5.66 16.74
C ARG A 289 9.59 -4.98 17.17
N PHE A 290 9.27 -4.99 18.46
CA PHE A 290 8.02 -4.49 19.00
C PHE A 290 8.27 -3.57 20.21
N PRO A 291 8.11 -2.24 20.05
CA PRO A 291 8.30 -1.29 21.15
C PRO A 291 7.06 -1.30 22.06
N ARG A 292 7.21 -1.84 23.27
CA ARG A 292 6.17 -1.70 24.31
C ARG A 292 6.15 -0.28 24.87
N ALA A 293 5.01 0.13 25.41
CA ALA A 293 4.89 1.37 26.16
C ALA A 293 6.00 1.50 27.23
N GLY A 294 6.71 2.63 27.22
CA GLY A 294 7.83 2.90 28.14
C GLY A 294 9.18 2.27 27.75
N SER A 295 9.26 1.49 26.66
CA SER A 295 10.54 1.01 26.10
C SER A 295 11.02 1.89 24.95
N PRO A 296 12.31 1.81 24.54
CA PRO A 296 12.83 2.57 23.41
C PRO A 296 12.06 2.30 22.11
N ASN A 297 11.80 3.38 21.36
CA ASN A 297 11.32 3.31 19.98
C ASN A 297 12.51 3.21 19.01
N ALA A 298 12.21 2.92 17.74
CA ALA A 298 13.19 2.99 16.67
C ALA A 298 13.73 4.42 16.51
N GLU A 299 15.02 4.55 16.20
CA GLU A 299 15.61 5.83 15.81
C GLU A 299 15.28 6.09 14.33
N SER A 300 14.90 7.33 14.01
CA SER A 300 14.51 7.73 12.65
C SER A 300 15.36 8.92 12.20
N ILE A 301 15.95 8.79 11.01
CA ILE A 301 16.81 9.80 10.40
C ILE A 301 16.32 10.04 8.98
N LEU A 302 16.05 11.30 8.62
CA LEU A 302 15.75 11.65 7.23
C LEU A 302 17.06 11.81 6.46
N ARG A 303 17.12 11.14 5.32
CA ARG A 303 18.21 11.17 4.37
C ARG A 303 17.71 11.57 2.99
N LEU A 304 18.63 12.02 2.15
CA LEU A 304 18.40 12.36 0.76
C LEU A 304 19.31 11.51 -0.13
N VAL A 305 18.72 10.70 -1.00
CA VAL A 305 19.47 10.08 -2.09
C VAL A 305 19.30 10.91 -3.35
N THR A 306 20.42 11.24 -3.98
CA THR A 306 20.50 12.07 -5.18
C THR A 306 21.24 11.30 -6.27
N PHE A 307 20.64 11.12 -7.45
CA PHE A 307 21.22 10.32 -8.53
C PHE A 307 20.91 10.92 -9.90
N LYS A 308 21.75 10.58 -10.90
CA LYS A 308 21.46 10.83 -12.32
C LYS A 308 21.16 9.52 -13.02
N LEU A 309 20.32 9.60 -14.04
CA LEU A 309 20.11 8.53 -14.99
C LEU A 309 21.10 8.71 -16.15
N ARG A 310 21.98 7.73 -16.39
CA ARG A 310 22.82 7.70 -17.60
C ARG A 310 22.12 6.87 -18.66
N GLN A 311 21.79 7.46 -19.81
CA GLN A 311 21.45 6.69 -21.00
C GLN A 311 22.72 6.01 -21.52
N ILE A 312 22.72 4.69 -21.55
CA ILE A 312 23.75 3.92 -22.24
C ILE A 312 23.31 3.85 -23.71
N SER A 313 23.95 4.66 -24.57
CA SER A 313 23.89 4.44 -26.02
C SER A 313 24.46 3.05 -26.33
N PRO A 314 23.91 2.29 -27.28
CA PRO A 314 24.51 1.01 -27.67
C PRO A 314 25.95 1.27 -28.11
N ALA A 315 26.91 0.76 -27.32
CA ALA A 315 28.31 0.88 -27.63
C ALA A 315 28.58 0.12 -28.93
N THR A 316 29.36 0.76 -29.80
CA THR A 316 29.84 0.28 -31.09
C THR A 316 30.31 -1.18 -31.02
N VAL A 317 29.69 -2.03 -31.86
CA VAL A 317 30.21 -3.25 -32.52
C VAL A 317 31.47 -3.87 -31.87
N VAL A 318 31.33 -4.69 -30.81
CA VAL A 318 32.24 -5.83 -30.53
C VAL A 318 31.51 -7.02 -29.89
N ASP A 319 30.40 -6.84 -29.15
CA ASP A 319 29.67 -7.99 -28.58
C ASP A 319 28.55 -8.49 -29.52
N CYS A 320 28.96 -8.94 -30.70
CA CYS A 320 28.14 -9.83 -31.53
C CYS A 320 28.32 -11.27 -31.03
N TYR A 321 27.27 -12.09 -31.13
CA TYR A 321 27.15 -13.52 -30.78
C TYR A 321 26.65 -13.86 -29.36
N ARG A 322 25.34 -13.62 -29.14
CA ARG A 322 24.41 -14.73 -28.86
C ARG A 322 22.99 -14.34 -29.31
N GLU A 323 22.45 -15.14 -30.22
CA GLU A 323 21.23 -14.93 -30.99
C GLU A 323 19.96 -14.71 -30.15
N GLY A 324 19.07 -13.84 -30.63
CA GLY A 324 17.66 -13.83 -30.24
C GLY A 324 16.95 -12.47 -30.19
N SER A 325 16.77 -11.85 -31.37
CA SER A 325 15.79 -10.78 -31.71
C SER A 325 15.86 -9.39 -31.03
N GLU A 326 15.81 -8.40 -31.90
CA GLU A 326 16.05 -6.97 -31.72
C GLU A 326 14.94 -6.25 -30.94
N ASP A 327 15.35 -5.45 -29.94
CA ASP A 327 14.66 -4.22 -29.57
C ASP A 327 15.68 -3.27 -28.92
N SER A 328 16.10 -2.25 -29.66
CA SER A 328 17.08 -1.26 -29.22
C SER A 328 16.47 -0.37 -28.14
N THR A 329 16.72 -0.67 -26.86
CA THR A 329 16.20 0.16 -25.76
C THR A 329 17.27 0.53 -24.73
N ASN A 330 17.21 1.80 -24.35
CA ASN A 330 18.15 2.53 -23.51
C ASN A 330 18.31 1.89 -22.12
N ASN A 331 19.50 1.37 -21.82
CA ASN A 331 19.84 0.92 -20.49
C ASN A 331 20.17 2.14 -19.61
N PHE A 332 19.70 2.14 -18.35
CA PHE A 332 19.99 3.18 -17.37
C PHE A 332 20.82 2.65 -16.21
N GLN A 333 21.84 3.40 -15.82
CA GLN A 333 22.66 3.14 -14.62
C GLN A 333 22.80 4.44 -13.81
N THR A 334 22.80 4.34 -12.48
CA THR A 334 23.09 5.46 -11.58
C THR A 334 24.56 5.86 -11.69
N VAL A 335 24.85 7.15 -11.73
CA VAL A 335 26.23 7.67 -11.81
C VAL A 335 26.72 8.06 -10.41
N GLY A 336 27.78 7.40 -9.92
CA GLY A 336 28.45 7.72 -8.65
C GLY A 336 28.18 6.70 -7.52
N GLN A 337 28.99 6.76 -6.45
CA GLN A 337 28.63 6.15 -5.16
C GLN A 337 27.49 7.00 -4.58
N ASN A 338 26.29 6.41 -4.45
CA ASN A 338 25.15 7.06 -3.80
C ASN A 338 25.45 7.14 -2.29
N GLU A 339 26.20 8.14 -1.83
CA GLU A 339 26.32 8.44 -0.40
C GLU A 339 25.12 9.30 0.02
N PRO A 340 24.17 8.75 0.80
CA PRO A 340 22.98 9.49 1.18
C PRO A 340 23.31 10.55 2.24
N GLU A 341 22.93 11.79 1.96
CA GLU A 341 23.14 12.93 2.85
C GLU A 341 22.11 12.93 3.97
N ILE A 342 22.53 13.20 5.21
CA ILE A 342 21.62 13.36 6.35
C ILE A 342 21.04 14.78 6.30
N ILE A 343 19.76 14.90 5.97
CA ILE A 343 19.08 16.19 5.90
C ILE A 343 18.44 16.57 7.23
N PHE A 344 18.11 15.59 8.07
CA PHE A 344 17.56 15.82 9.40
C PHE A 344 17.72 14.58 10.27
N LYS A 345 18.20 14.77 11.50
CA LYS A 345 18.25 13.73 12.52
C LYS A 345 17.26 14.09 13.61
N GLN A 346 16.24 13.27 13.82
CA GLN A 346 15.34 13.47 14.94
C GLN A 346 16.10 13.18 16.23
N LYS A 347 16.39 14.21 17.03
CA LYS A 347 16.93 14.02 18.38
C LYS A 347 15.75 13.60 19.26
N VAL A 348 15.66 12.32 19.58
CA VAL A 348 14.61 11.80 20.47
C VAL A 348 14.92 12.29 21.89
N ASP A 349 14.37 13.44 22.26
CA ASP A 349 14.15 13.73 23.68
C ASP A 349 13.14 12.69 24.20
N LYS A 350 13.32 12.22 25.44
CA LYS A 350 12.60 11.07 26.06
C LYS A 350 11.06 11.22 26.18
N ALA A 351 10.39 12.02 25.36
CA ALA A 351 8.97 12.29 25.44
C ALA A 351 8.32 12.44 24.05
N VAL A 352 8.26 11.36 23.28
CA VAL A 352 7.03 11.07 22.54
C VAL A 352 6.46 9.78 23.13
N GLN A 353 5.87 9.93 24.32
CA GLN A 353 5.02 8.91 24.90
C GLN A 353 3.69 8.95 24.15
N ALA A 354 3.41 7.93 23.34
CA ALA A 354 2.05 7.63 22.99
C ALA A 354 1.31 7.31 24.31
N PHE A 355 0.33 8.14 24.67
CA PHE A 355 -0.65 7.79 25.69
C PHE A 355 -1.51 6.65 25.13
N VAL A 356 -1.01 5.41 25.26
CA VAL A 356 -1.84 4.22 25.09
C VAL A 356 -2.61 4.03 26.39
N THR A 357 -3.57 4.91 26.64
CA THR A 357 -4.65 4.62 27.57
C THR A 357 -5.85 4.20 26.76
N HIS A 358 -6.17 2.92 26.90
CA HIS A 358 -7.46 2.28 26.67
C HIS A 358 -8.58 3.17 26.12
N SER A 359 -9.14 2.70 25.00
CA SER A 359 -10.54 2.80 24.63
C SER A 359 -10.95 4.01 23.79
N PHE A 360 -11.58 3.66 22.66
CA PHE A 360 -12.80 4.29 22.15
C PHE A 360 -13.30 5.53 22.91
N ARG A 361 -13.48 6.59 22.12
CA ARG A 361 -14.33 7.79 22.28
C ARG A 361 -13.61 9.10 22.60
N SER A 362 -13.91 10.03 21.69
CA SER A 362 -14.08 11.47 21.90
C SER A 362 -12.87 12.36 21.58
N LYS A 363 -13.07 13.08 20.47
CA LYS A 363 -12.57 14.42 20.14
C LYS A 363 -12.15 15.25 21.36
N ALA A 364 -10.94 15.84 21.31
CA ALA A 364 -10.72 17.27 21.19
C ALA A 364 -9.21 17.57 21.25
N VAL A 365 -8.67 18.11 20.16
CA VAL A 365 -7.33 18.69 20.09
C VAL A 365 -7.39 20.09 20.69
N GLN A 366 -6.51 20.41 21.63
CA GLN A 366 -6.21 21.80 21.97
C GLN A 366 -4.69 21.96 22.07
N THR A 367 -4.09 22.40 20.97
CA THR A 367 -2.71 22.85 20.91
C THR A 367 -2.63 24.27 21.48
N ARG A 368 -1.80 24.49 22.50
CA ARG A 368 -1.25 25.81 22.81
C ARG A 368 0.23 25.79 22.45
N ILE A 369 0.58 26.57 21.44
CA ILE A 369 1.96 27.03 21.21
C ILE A 369 2.19 28.15 22.23
N LYS A 370 3.30 28.09 22.97
CA LYS A 370 3.88 29.30 23.57
C LYS A 370 5.30 29.47 23.08
N GLN A 371 5.58 30.76 22.88
CA GLN A 371 6.58 31.42 22.04
C GLN A 371 8.02 31.10 22.38
#